data_AF-A0A4U7CHH0-F1
#
_entry.id   AF-A0A4U7CHH0-F1
#
_cell.length_a   1.000
_cell.length_b   1.000
_cell.length_c   1.000
_cell.angle_alpha   90.00
_cell.angle_beta   90.00
_cell.angle_gamma   90.00
#
_symmetry.space_group_name_H-M   'P 1'
#
loop_
_entity.id
_entity.type
_entity.pdbx_description
1 polymer ?
#
loop_
_entity_poly.entity_id
_entity_poly.type
_entity_poly.pdbx_seq_one_letter_code
_entity_poly.pdbx_strand_id
1 'polypeptide(L)'
;MAADDHPDERGATDPAATADPAAALAGLSIPDDARDDEAAAIAAAVAAHLRDGELAAAAAASEADDGRDEDRWAFAGRIERLRRRRVRVPADAPADPWTAAGRSDRF
;
A
#
# COMPACT_ATOMS: atom_id res chain seq x y z
N MET A 1 20.51 39.34 7.60
CA MET A 1 21.21 38.48 8.58
C MET A 1 20.22 38.19 9.69
N ALA A 2 19.75 36.98 9.97
CA ALA A 2 19.69 35.71 9.24
C ALA A 2 18.35 35.07 9.68
N ALA A 3 17.74 34.29 8.80
CA ALA A 3 16.61 33.43 9.16
C ALA A 3 17.17 32.26 9.97
N ASP A 4 16.62 32.01 11.16
CA ASP A 4 16.85 30.74 11.86
C ASP A 4 15.74 29.79 11.42
N ASP A 5 16.13 28.97 10.45
CA ASP A 5 15.44 27.81 9.92
C ASP A 5 15.71 26.65 10.89
N HIS A 6 14.70 26.22 11.65
CA HIS A 6 14.79 24.97 12.39
C HIS A 6 14.30 23.84 11.48
N PRO A 7 15.16 22.88 11.11
CA PRO A 7 14.75 21.77 10.26
C PRO A 7 13.75 20.88 11.00
N ASP A 8 12.67 20.56 10.28
CA ASP A 8 11.63 19.61 10.63
C ASP A 8 12.26 18.20 10.72
N GLU A 9 12.80 17.83 11.87
CA GLU A 9 13.17 16.43 12.16
C GLU A 9 11.92 15.61 12.49
N ARG A 10 10.99 15.54 11.53
CA ARG A 10 10.11 14.38 11.43
C ARG A 10 10.83 13.38 10.56
N GLY A 11 11.46 12.41 11.23
CA GLY A 11 11.99 11.20 10.60
C GLY A 11 10.93 10.64 9.66
N ALA A 12 11.08 10.95 8.38
CA ALA A 12 10.40 10.25 7.32
C ALA A 12 10.90 8.82 7.42
N THR A 13 10.08 7.96 8.02
CA THR A 13 10.24 6.52 7.87
C THR A 13 10.22 6.27 6.37
N ASP A 14 11.41 5.99 5.83
CA ASP A 14 11.62 5.65 4.43
C ASP A 14 10.64 4.52 4.07
N PRO A 15 9.65 4.76 3.18
CA PRO A 15 8.70 3.73 2.79
C PRO A 15 9.37 2.62 1.97
N ALA A 16 10.65 2.76 1.61
CA ALA A 16 11.46 1.73 0.98
C ALA A 16 12.25 0.87 1.98
N ALA A 17 11.87 0.86 3.27
CA ALA A 17 12.34 -0.16 4.20
C ALA A 17 11.89 -1.52 3.65
N THR A 18 12.82 -2.19 2.96
CA THR A 18 12.69 -3.54 2.42
C THR A 18 12.25 -4.39 3.60
N ALA A 19 10.99 -4.84 3.58
CA ALA A 19 10.44 -5.62 4.68
C ALA A 19 11.36 -6.83 4.89
N ASP A 20 12.02 -6.88 6.05
CA ASP A 20 12.94 -7.97 6.36
C ASP A 20 12.12 -9.27 6.34
N PRO A 21 12.44 -10.23 5.44
CA PRO A 21 11.69 -11.47 5.35
C PRO A 21 11.73 -12.26 6.67
N ALA A 22 12.81 -12.11 7.46
CA ALA A 22 12.89 -12.74 8.77
C ALA A 22 11.90 -12.12 9.76
N ALA A 23 11.64 -10.81 9.68
CA ALA A 23 10.62 -10.14 10.48
C ALA A 23 9.21 -10.54 10.03
N ALA A 24 8.97 -10.73 8.73
CA ALA A 24 7.69 -11.21 8.20
C ALA A 24 7.35 -12.64 8.64
N LEU A 25 8.37 -13.47 8.88
CA LEU A 25 8.22 -14.83 9.39
C LEU A 25 8.14 -14.91 10.92
N ALA A 26 8.44 -13.81 11.63
CA ALA A 26 8.43 -13.79 13.09
C ALA A 26 7.00 -13.99 13.62
N GLY A 27 6.77 -15.13 14.29
CA GLY A 27 5.47 -15.51 14.84
C GLY A 27 4.69 -16.52 14.00
N LEU A 28 5.21 -16.93 12.84
CA LEU A 28 4.67 -18.08 12.11
C LEU A 28 5.24 -19.38 12.68
N SER A 29 4.35 -20.33 12.95
CA SER A 29 4.69 -21.69 13.38
C SER A 29 3.96 -22.72 12.53
N ILE A 30 4.59 -23.86 12.30
CA ILE A 30 3.92 -25.02 11.70
C ILE A 30 3.08 -25.71 12.78
N PRO A 31 1.83 -26.13 12.49
CA PRO A 31 1.03 -26.91 13.43
C PRO A 31 1.73 -28.19 13.89
N ASP A 32 1.60 -28.53 15.17
CA ASP A 32 2.27 -29.68 15.77
C ASP A 32 1.82 -31.04 15.19
N ASP A 33 0.63 -31.09 14.58
CA ASP A 33 0.04 -32.27 13.95
C ASP A 33 0.28 -32.34 12.43
N ALA A 34 0.96 -31.35 11.85
CA ALA A 34 1.28 -31.34 10.44
C ALA A 34 2.26 -32.46 10.09
N ARG A 35 1.91 -33.25 9.08
CA ARG A 35 2.83 -34.24 8.49
C ARG A 35 3.88 -33.52 7.64
N ASP A 36 5.00 -34.19 7.34
CA ASP A 36 6.09 -33.61 6.55
C ASP A 36 5.62 -33.03 5.20
N ASP A 37 4.76 -33.75 4.48
CA ASP A 37 4.20 -33.28 3.20
C ASP A 37 3.35 -32.02 3.37
N GLU A 38 2.63 -31.92 4.49
CA GLU A 38 1.76 -30.79 4.80
C GLU A 38 2.58 -29.59 5.26
N ALA A 39 3.59 -29.80 6.10
CA ALA A 39 4.56 -28.77 6.47
C ALA A 39 5.29 -28.21 5.24
N ALA A 40 5.68 -29.08 4.30
CA ALA A 40 6.29 -28.70 3.04
C ALA A 40 5.32 -27.89 2.16
N ALA A 41 4.05 -28.30 2.07
CA ALA A 41 3.03 -27.58 1.32
C ALA A 41 2.77 -26.17 1.89
N ILE A 42 2.71 -26.04 3.22
CA ILE A 42 2.56 -24.75 3.90
C ILE A 42 3.77 -23.86 3.60
N ALA A 43 5.00 -24.37 3.76
CA ALA A 43 6.21 -23.61 3.48
C ALA A 43 6.27 -23.14 2.01
N ALA A 44 5.89 -24.01 1.07
CA ALA A 44 5.85 -23.68 -0.35
C ALA A 44 4.81 -22.58 -0.66
N ALA A 45 3.62 -22.65 -0.05
CA ALA A 45 2.59 -21.64 -0.24
C ALA A 45 3.02 -20.26 0.29
N VAL A 46 3.64 -20.20 1.47
CA VAL A 46 4.15 -18.94 2.04
C VAL A 46 5.28 -18.37 1.17
N ALA A 47 6.22 -19.22 0.72
CA ALA A 47 7.31 -18.78 -0.15
C ALA A 47 6.78 -18.23 -1.49
N ALA A 48 5.79 -18.89 -2.10
CA ALA A 48 5.16 -18.41 -3.33
C ALA A 48 4.48 -17.04 -3.12
N HIS A 49 3.76 -16.86 -2.01
CA HIS A 49 3.10 -15.60 -1.70
C HIS A 49 4.09 -14.44 -1.54
N LEU A 50 5.20 -14.66 -0.81
CA LEU A 50 6.24 -13.63 -0.66
C LEU A 50 6.85 -13.26 -2.02
N ARG A 51 7.11 -14.25 -2.86
CA ARG A 51 7.64 -14.02 -4.21
C ARG A 51 6.68 -13.23 -5.09
N ASP A 52 5.39 -13.56 -5.05
CA ASP A 52 4.36 -12.83 -5.79
C ASP A 52 4.25 -11.38 -5.30
N GLY A 53 4.39 -11.15 -3.99
CA GLY A 53 4.46 -9.83 -3.38
C GLY A 53 5.65 -9.01 -3.88
N GLU A 54 6.84 -9.60 -3.95
CA GLU A 54 8.05 -8.96 -4.51
C GLU A 54 7.84 -8.57 -5.98
N LEU A 55 7.24 -9.44 -6.78
CA LEU A 55 6.97 -9.17 -8.20
C LEU A 55 5.95 -8.04 -8.37
N ALA A 56 4.88 -8.03 -7.56
CA ALA A 56 3.89 -6.96 -7.56
C ALA A 56 4.49 -5.61 -7.13
N ALA A 57 5.34 -5.61 -6.10
CA ALA A 57 6.04 -4.40 -5.66
C ALA A 57 7.01 -3.87 -6.72
N ALA A 58 7.75 -4.75 -7.41
CA ALA A 58 8.63 -4.37 -8.52
C ALA A 58 7.85 -3.78 -9.71
N ALA A 59 6.67 -4.34 -10.02
CA ALA A 59 5.79 -3.79 -11.04
C ALA A 59 5.29 -2.39 -10.66
N ALA A 60 4.77 -2.21 -9.43
CA ALA A 60 4.29 -0.91 -8.95
C ALA A 60 5.40 0.16 -8.91
N ALA A 61 6.64 -0.22 -8.55
CA ALA A 61 7.78 0.69 -8.57
C ALA A 61 8.16 1.14 -10.00
N SER A 62 7.87 0.30 -11.02
CA SER A 62 8.09 0.63 -12.43
C SER A 62 6.98 1.53 -13.00
N GLU A 63 5.76 1.47 -12.46
CA GLU A 63 4.62 2.30 -12.88
C GLU A 63 4.62 3.70 -12.24
N ALA A 64 5.33 3.91 -11.13
CA ALA A 64 5.35 5.17 -10.39
C ALA A 64 5.95 6.40 -11.15
N ASP A 65 6.51 6.22 -12.35
CA ASP A 65 7.02 7.31 -13.20
C ASP A 65 5.92 8.04 -13.99
N ASP A 66 4.71 7.48 -14.12
CA ASP A 66 3.57 8.09 -14.84
C ASP A 66 2.57 8.83 -13.91
N GLY A 67 2.97 9.03 -12.65
CA GLY A 67 2.11 9.51 -11.57
C GLY A 67 1.47 10.87 -11.80
N ARG A 68 0.12 10.88 -11.94
CA ARG A 68 -0.80 11.90 -11.35
C ARG A 68 -2.29 11.64 -11.59
N ASP A 69 -2.68 10.77 -12.51
CA ASP A 69 -4.09 10.54 -12.85
C ASP A 69 -4.73 9.32 -12.18
N GLU A 70 -3.93 8.41 -11.62
CA GLU A 70 -4.37 7.11 -11.09
C GLU A 70 -5.17 7.25 -9.78
N ASP A 71 -4.74 8.15 -8.90
CA ASP A 71 -5.40 8.42 -7.62
C ASP A 71 -6.85 8.90 -7.80
N ARG A 72 -7.13 9.60 -8.91
CA ARG A 72 -8.44 10.17 -9.18
C ARG A 72 -9.47 9.12 -9.57
N TRP A 73 -9.06 8.06 -10.27
CA TRP A 73 -9.93 6.95 -10.68
C TRP A 73 -10.16 5.95 -9.55
N ALA A 74 -9.15 5.71 -8.72
CA ALA A 74 -9.28 4.84 -7.53
C ALA A 74 -10.31 5.41 -6.53
N PHE A 75 -10.31 6.73 -6.31
CA PHE A 75 -11.30 7.39 -5.45
C PHE A 75 -12.72 7.31 -6.01
N ALA A 76 -12.91 7.59 -7.31
CA ALA A 76 -14.22 7.50 -7.97
C ALA A 76 -14.79 6.07 -7.90
N GLY A 77 -13.96 5.04 -8.12
CA GLY A 77 -14.37 3.64 -7.98
C GLY A 77 -14.71 3.23 -6.54
N ARG A 78 -14.08 3.84 -5.53
CA ARG A 78 -14.43 3.64 -4.11
C ARG A 78 -15.79 4.25 -3.77
N ILE A 79 -16.07 5.48 -4.22
CA ILE A 79 -17.37 6.14 -4.01
C ILE A 79 -18.51 5.37 -4.69
N GLU A 80 -18.30 4.83 -5.89
CA GLU A 80 -19.29 4.01 -6.58
C GLU A 80 -19.65 2.76 -5.78
N ARG A 81 -18.67 2.08 -5.17
CA ARG A 81 -18.93 0.87 -4.37
C ARG A 81 -19.64 1.17 -3.05
N LEU A 82 -19.20 2.21 -2.33
CA LEU A 82 -19.75 2.55 -1.02
C LEU A 82 -21.09 3.27 -1.08
N ARG A 83 -21.27 4.18 -2.04
CA ARG A 83 -22.48 5.03 -2.14
C ARG A 83 -23.40 4.63 -3.28
N ARG A 84 -23.06 3.59 -4.05
CA ARG A 84 -23.81 3.14 -5.26
C ARG A 84 -24.07 4.27 -6.26
N ARG A 85 -23.22 5.30 -6.26
CA ARG A 85 -23.36 6.52 -7.08
C ARG A 85 -22.01 6.89 -7.68
N ARG A 86 -22.01 7.18 -8.98
CA ARG A 86 -20.84 7.73 -9.68
C ARG A 86 -20.78 9.25 -9.48
N VAL A 87 -19.62 9.74 -9.06
CA VAL A 87 -19.33 11.17 -8.87
C VAL A 87 -18.13 11.54 -9.72
N ARG A 88 -18.20 12.66 -10.44
CA ARG A 88 -17.07 13.18 -11.23
C ARG A 88 -16.16 13.96 -10.28
N VAL A 89 -14.93 13.50 -10.11
CA VAL A 89 -13.93 14.15 -9.24
C VAL A 89 -13.27 15.30 -10.01
N PRO A 90 -13.33 16.56 -9.54
CA PRO A 90 -12.68 17.70 -10.20
C PRO A 90 -11.15 17.58 -10.21
N ALA A 91 -10.51 18.28 -11.16
CA ALA A 91 -9.05 18.24 -11.30
C ALA A 91 -8.28 18.82 -10.11
N ASP A 92 -8.94 19.67 -9.31
CA ASP A 92 -8.39 20.29 -8.10
C ASP A 92 -8.62 19.45 -6.83
N ALA A 93 -9.11 18.22 -6.96
CA ALA A 93 -9.31 17.35 -5.81
C ALA A 93 -7.96 16.93 -5.22
N PRO A 94 -7.81 16.93 -3.87
CA PRO A 94 -6.60 16.46 -3.23
C PRO A 94 -6.27 15.01 -3.64
N ALA A 95 -5.01 14.76 -3.98
CA ALA A 95 -4.52 13.42 -4.33
C ALA A 95 -4.61 12.44 -3.15
N ASP A 96 -4.55 12.96 -1.91
CA ASP A 96 -4.74 12.14 -0.72
C ASP A 96 -6.18 11.60 -0.63
N PRO A 97 -6.36 10.26 -0.68
CA PRO A 97 -7.68 9.64 -0.68
C PRO A 97 -8.46 9.85 0.62
N TRP A 98 -7.78 10.05 1.76
CA TRP A 98 -8.45 10.29 3.05
C TRP A 98 -9.02 11.70 3.16
N THR A 99 -8.27 12.70 2.71
CA THR A 99 -8.73 14.09 2.62
C THR A 99 -9.86 14.23 1.61
N ALA A 100 -9.79 13.54 0.46
CA ALA A 100 -10.87 13.52 -0.52
C ALA A 100 -12.16 12.88 0.06
N ALA A 101 -12.03 11.78 0.80
CA ALA A 101 -13.17 11.12 1.44
C ALA A 101 -13.88 12.03 2.46
N GLY A 102 -13.12 12.75 3.30
CA GLY A 102 -13.69 13.70 4.27
C GLY A 102 -14.44 14.89 3.66
N ARG A 103 -14.18 15.23 2.39
CA ARG A 103 -14.85 16.34 1.67
C ARG A 103 -15.89 15.89 0.64
N SER A 104 -16.31 14.62 0.69
CA SER A 104 -17.29 14.03 -0.24
C SER A 104 -18.68 14.68 -0.24
N ASP A 105 -18.95 15.64 0.64
CA ASP A 105 -20.16 16.50 0.64
C ASP A 105 -20.10 17.60 -0.42
N ARG A 106 -18.88 18.00 -0.85
CA ARG A 106 -18.66 19.07 -1.83
C ARG A 106 -18.71 18.58 -3.29
N PHE A 107 -18.94 17.27 -3.51
CA PHE A 107 -18.96 16.61 -4.83
C PHE A 107 -20.19 15.71 -5.02
#